data_AF-A0A372DVH2-F1
#
_entry.id   AF-A0A372DVH2-F1
#
_cell.length_a   1.000
_cell.length_b   1.000
_cell.length_c   1.000
_cell.angle_alpha   90.00
_cell.angle_beta   90.00
_cell.angle_gamma   90.00
#
_symmetry.space_group_name_H-M   'P 1'
#
loop_
_entity.id
_entity.type
_entity.pdbx_description
1 polymer ?
#
loop_
_entity_poly.entity_id
_entity_poly.type
_entity_poly.pdbx_seq_one_letter_code
_entity_poly.pdbx_strand_id
1 'polypeptide(L)'
;MHHHNKLLTRLLPLAGLLSLAACGKDEKPKAISPAEVENPVKESELTTVTITADAEKRLGIKTVTISTDSVQATREVGGEIQAVPGQAVTIVAPVQGTLRGGAGITAGQRVREGQTLYSLVPLPPSATCSPSTRARPRP
;
A
#
# COMPACT_ATOMS: atom_id res chain seq x y z
N MET A 1 44.39 -30.64 -46.96
CA MET A 1 45.55 -31.05 -47.79
C MET A 1 45.20 -30.73 -49.22
N HIS A 2 45.51 -29.52 -49.70
CA HIS A 2 46.75 -29.10 -50.36
C HIS A 2 46.95 -29.69 -51.77
N HIS A 3 47.14 -28.75 -52.71
CA HIS A 3 47.62 -28.86 -54.09
C HIS A 3 46.60 -29.44 -55.09
N HIS A 4 46.42 -28.90 -56.30
CA HIS A 4 47.39 -28.88 -57.40
C HIS A 4 47.14 -27.61 -58.27
N ASN A 5 48.12 -26.73 -58.50
CA ASN A 5 49.28 -26.87 -59.38
C ASN A 5 48.94 -26.47 -60.83
N LYS A 6 49.43 -25.27 -61.20
CA LYS A 6 49.98 -24.83 -62.50
C LYS A 6 49.14 -25.15 -63.77
N LEU A 7 49.13 -24.33 -64.80
CA LEU A 7 50.28 -24.14 -65.67
C LEU A 7 49.75 -23.47 -66.95
N LEU A 8 50.52 -22.51 -67.48
CA LEU A 8 50.69 -22.22 -68.91
C LEU A 8 49.48 -21.78 -69.76
N THR A 9 49.44 -20.50 -70.14
CA THR A 9 49.48 -20.03 -71.55
C THR A 9 49.61 -18.49 -71.55
N ARG A 10 50.81 -17.91 -71.76
CA ARG A 10 51.32 -17.32 -73.03
C ARG A 10 50.39 -16.23 -73.57
N LEU A 11 50.79 -14.98 -73.85
CA LEU A 11 51.99 -14.48 -74.54
C LEU A 11 52.00 -12.93 -74.49
N LEU A 12 53.18 -12.32 -74.25
CA LEU A 12 53.60 -10.95 -74.60
C LEU A 12 53.49 -10.69 -76.13
N PRO A 13 53.70 -9.47 -76.73
CA PRO A 13 54.40 -8.26 -76.23
C PRO A 13 53.70 -6.88 -76.55
N LEU A 14 53.95 -5.80 -75.80
CA LEU A 14 54.88 -4.68 -76.06
C LEU A 14 54.70 -3.94 -77.44
N ALA A 15 54.26 -2.67 -77.42
CA ALA A 15 54.78 -1.50 -78.19
C ALA A 15 53.72 -0.43 -78.56
N GLY A 16 54.10 0.86 -78.39
CA GLY A 16 53.47 2.05 -79.01
C GLY A 16 52.45 2.75 -78.11
N LEU A 17 52.77 3.77 -77.29
CA LEU A 17 53.45 5.04 -77.53
C LEU A 17 52.78 5.91 -78.61
N LEU A 18 52.24 7.06 -78.17
CA LEU A 18 51.68 8.19 -78.96
C LEU A 18 50.40 7.83 -79.73
N SER A 19 49.27 8.52 -79.62
CA SER A 19 49.14 9.98 -79.58
C SER A 19 47.65 10.38 -79.63
N LEU A 20 47.40 11.65 -79.29
CA LEU A 20 46.24 12.49 -79.63
C LEU A 20 44.99 12.51 -78.75
N ALA A 21 44.83 13.69 -78.16
CA ALA A 21 43.65 14.26 -77.55
C ALA A 21 42.38 14.11 -78.39
N ALA A 22 41.30 13.68 -77.72
CA ALA A 22 39.94 14.03 -78.06
C ALA A 22 39.19 14.33 -76.74
N CYS A 23 38.89 15.60 -76.53
CA CYS A 23 38.08 16.08 -75.42
C CYS A 23 36.61 15.83 -75.78
N GLY A 24 36.01 14.79 -75.20
CA GLY A 24 34.56 14.58 -75.17
C GLY A 24 34.05 14.90 -73.78
N LYS A 25 33.16 15.89 -73.65
CA LYS A 25 32.34 16.10 -72.46
C LYS A 25 31.07 15.27 -72.65
N ASP A 26 30.95 14.16 -71.93
CA ASP A 26 29.65 13.58 -71.52
C ASP A 26 29.83 12.68 -70.29
N GLU A 27 28.87 12.86 -69.37
CA GLU A 27 28.57 12.24 -68.06
C GLU A 27 29.67 11.58 -67.19
N LYS A 28 29.81 12.10 -65.96
CA LYS A 28 30.53 11.45 -64.85
C LYS A 28 29.85 10.13 -64.47
N PRO A 29 30.57 9.00 -64.41
CA PRO A 29 30.09 7.79 -63.75
C PRO A 29 29.83 8.11 -62.27
N LYS A 30 28.62 7.80 -61.79
CA LYS A 30 28.22 7.95 -60.40
C LYS A 30 29.16 7.08 -59.55
N ALA A 31 29.93 7.71 -58.66
CA ALA A 31 30.77 7.00 -57.72
C ALA A 31 29.90 6.08 -56.87
N ILE A 32 30.23 4.79 -56.85
CA ILE A 32 29.71 3.84 -55.86
C ILE A 32 30.34 4.28 -54.54
N SER A 33 29.54 4.89 -53.65
CA SER A 33 29.98 5.25 -52.31
C SER A 33 30.34 3.97 -51.55
N PRO A 34 31.59 3.80 -51.06
CA PRO A 34 32.02 2.60 -50.33
C PRO A 34 31.40 2.41 -48.94
N ALA A 35 30.39 3.21 -48.58
CA ALA A 35 29.76 3.18 -47.27
C ALA A 35 28.27 3.53 -47.41
N GLU A 36 27.42 2.50 -47.32
CA GLU A 36 26.03 2.64 -46.91
C GLU A 36 26.07 2.82 -45.40
N VAL A 37 25.76 4.03 -44.91
CA VAL A 37 25.60 4.25 -43.48
C VAL A 37 24.18 3.79 -43.15
N GLU A 38 24.05 2.59 -42.56
CA GLU A 38 22.83 2.11 -41.93
C GLU A 38 22.24 3.25 -41.08
N ASN A 39 20.99 3.61 -41.37
CA ASN A 39 20.33 4.79 -40.83
C ASN A 39 20.56 4.94 -39.31
N PRO A 40 20.82 6.17 -38.81
CA PRO A 40 20.86 6.41 -37.37
C PRO A 40 19.51 6.04 -36.75
N VAL A 41 19.52 4.98 -35.93
CA VAL A 41 18.37 4.54 -35.14
C VAL A 41 17.92 5.71 -34.27
N LYS A 42 16.63 6.08 -34.34
CA LYS A 42 16.08 7.19 -33.56
C LYS A 42 16.28 6.91 -32.08
N GLU A 43 16.68 7.92 -31.29
CA GLU A 43 16.97 7.76 -29.85
C GLU A 43 15.83 7.08 -29.08
N SER A 44 14.58 7.30 -29.50
CA SER A 44 13.38 6.69 -28.90
C SER A 44 13.34 5.15 -28.99
N GLU A 45 14.04 4.56 -29.96
CA GLU A 45 14.07 3.10 -30.17
C GLU A 45 15.13 2.43 -29.29
N LEU A 46 16.08 3.19 -28.71
CA LEU A 46 17.12 2.66 -27.81
C LEU A 46 16.57 2.22 -26.45
N THR A 47 15.39 2.69 -26.04
CA THR A 47 14.74 2.28 -24.78
C THR A 47 13.91 1.00 -24.95
N THR A 48 13.76 0.49 -26.19
CA THR A 48 12.93 -0.67 -26.49
C THR A 48 13.80 -1.90 -26.71
N VAL A 49 13.61 -2.95 -25.90
CA VAL A 49 14.29 -4.23 -26.05
C VAL A 49 13.37 -5.20 -26.77
N THR A 50 13.75 -5.62 -27.98
CA THR A 50 12.98 -6.58 -28.78
C THR A 50 13.35 -8.00 -28.41
N ILE A 51 12.36 -8.79 -27.97
CA ILE A 51 12.53 -10.21 -27.63
C ILE A 51 11.75 -11.06 -28.64
N THR A 52 12.32 -12.18 -29.06
CA THR A 52 11.65 -13.10 -29.99
C THR A 52 10.58 -13.92 -29.28
N ALA A 53 9.51 -14.30 -30.00
CA ALA A 53 8.41 -15.08 -29.42
C ALA A 53 8.83 -16.46 -28.86
N ASP A 54 9.90 -17.06 -29.40
CA ASP A 54 10.50 -18.28 -28.84
C ASP A 54 11.19 -18.01 -27.49
N ALA A 55 11.93 -16.90 -27.40
CA ALA A 55 12.56 -16.48 -26.15
C ALA A 55 11.52 -16.09 -25.10
N GLU A 56 10.44 -15.41 -25.45
CA GLU A 56 9.33 -15.09 -24.54
C GLU A 56 8.72 -16.37 -23.91
N LYS A 57 8.47 -17.39 -24.73
CA LYS A 57 7.92 -18.69 -24.27
C LYS A 57 8.89 -19.43 -23.37
N ARG A 58 10.18 -19.45 -23.70
CA ARG A 58 11.23 -20.10 -22.89
C ARG A 58 11.48 -19.38 -21.57
N LEU A 59 11.37 -18.05 -21.56
CA LEU A 59 11.51 -17.21 -20.37
C LEU A 59 10.25 -17.20 -19.50
N GLY A 60 9.11 -17.67 -20.02
CA GLY A 60 7.87 -17.78 -19.26
C GLY A 60 7.29 -16.43 -18.84
N ILE A 61 7.42 -15.40 -19.68
CA ILE A 61 6.96 -14.05 -19.39
C ILE A 61 5.44 -14.07 -19.24
N LYS A 62 4.95 -13.59 -18.10
CA LYS A 62 3.51 -13.42 -17.82
C LYS A 62 3.23 -11.94 -17.68
N THR A 63 2.35 -11.43 -18.51
CA THR A 63 1.87 -10.06 -18.43
C THR A 63 0.55 -10.03 -17.68
N VAL A 64 0.30 -8.92 -17.00
CA VAL A 64 -0.98 -8.62 -16.36
C VAL A 64 -1.40 -7.22 -16.76
N THR A 65 -2.69 -7.00 -16.89
CA THR A 65 -3.24 -5.67 -17.16
C THR A 65 -3.09 -4.79 -15.93
N ILE A 66 -2.57 -3.58 -16.11
CA ILE A 66 -2.48 -2.59 -15.02
C ILE A 66 -3.89 -2.08 -14.73
N SER A 67 -4.34 -2.24 -13.50
CA SER A 67 -5.59 -1.64 -12.97
C SER A 67 -5.26 -0.75 -11.79
N THR A 68 -6.08 0.29 -11.59
CA THR A 68 -6.03 1.12 -10.38
C THR A 68 -7.17 0.71 -9.47
N ASP A 69 -6.82 0.14 -8.31
CA ASP A 69 -7.80 -0.29 -7.32
C ASP A 69 -7.58 0.48 -6.00
N SER A 70 -8.67 0.78 -5.30
CA SER A 70 -8.58 1.34 -3.95
C SER A 70 -8.25 0.23 -2.95
N VAL A 71 -6.99 0.15 -2.55
CA VAL A 71 -6.54 -0.84 -1.56
C VAL A 71 -6.71 -0.24 -0.17
N GLN A 72 -7.46 -0.92 0.71
CA GLN A 72 -7.56 -0.52 2.11
C GLN A 72 -6.46 -1.19 2.94
N ALA A 73 -5.75 -0.40 3.73
CA ALA A 73 -4.82 -0.92 4.72
C ALA A 73 -5.61 -1.56 5.87
N THR A 74 -5.43 -2.87 6.06
CA THR A 74 -5.98 -3.56 7.24
C THR A 74 -4.94 -3.52 8.35
N ARG A 75 -5.37 -3.14 9.55
CA ARG A 75 -4.53 -3.20 10.76
C ARG A 75 -5.31 -3.88 11.87
N GLU A 76 -4.69 -4.90 12.45
CA GLU A 76 -5.21 -5.53 13.65
C GLU A 76 -4.89 -4.65 14.87
N VAL A 77 -5.89 -4.45 15.72
CA VAL A 77 -5.77 -3.66 16.96
C VAL A 77 -6.37 -4.47 18.11
N GLY A 78 -5.71 -4.42 19.27
CA GLY A 78 -6.29 -4.92 20.51
C GLY A 78 -7.43 -4.00 20.97
N GLY A 79 -8.48 -4.60 21.53
CA GLY A 79 -9.60 -3.88 22.13
C GLY A 79 -9.79 -4.30 23.59
N GLU A 80 -10.37 -3.40 24.39
CA GLU A 80 -10.73 -3.64 25.79
C GLU A 80 -12.26 -3.63 25.92
N ILE A 81 -12.81 -4.56 26.70
CA ILE A 81 -14.23 -4.55 27.04
C ILE A 81 -14.41 -3.76 28.33
N GLN A 82 -14.95 -2.55 28.22
CA GLN A 82 -15.28 -1.71 29.38
C GLN A 82 -16.78 -1.73 29.64
N ALA A 83 -17.15 -1.51 30.90
CA ALA A 83 -18.54 -1.26 31.25
C ALA A 83 -19.07 -0.04 30.49
N VAL A 84 -20.32 -0.10 30.05
CA VAL A 84 -20.94 1.02 29.33
C VAL A 84 -20.97 2.23 30.25
N PRO A 85 -20.40 3.38 29.84
CA PRO A 85 -20.43 4.59 30.66
C PRO A 85 -21.89 4.97 30.95
N GLY A 86 -22.18 5.32 32.20
CA GLY A 86 -23.54 5.63 32.66
C GLY A 86 -24.35 4.44 33.18
N GLN A 87 -23.88 3.19 33.04
CA GLN A 87 -24.51 2.00 33.64
C GLN A 87 -23.90 1.59 34.99
N ALA A 88 -23.03 2.44 35.57
CA ALA A 88 -22.47 2.25 36.90
C ALA A 88 -23.21 3.14 37.90
N VAL A 89 -23.71 2.56 38.98
CA VAL A 89 -24.42 3.29 40.04
C VAL A 89 -23.80 2.94 41.39
N THR A 90 -23.45 3.96 42.16
CA THR A 90 -23.05 3.81 43.56
C THR A 90 -24.29 3.92 44.43
N ILE A 91 -24.64 2.83 45.11
CA ILE A 91 -25.75 2.82 46.06
C ILE A 91 -25.24 3.25 47.43
N VAL A 92 -25.84 4.30 47.99
CA VAL A 92 -25.53 4.82 49.32
C VAL A 92 -26.73 4.66 50.25
N ALA A 93 -26.48 4.51 51.54
CA ALA A 93 -27.56 4.46 52.53
C ALA A 93 -28.27 5.82 52.59
N PRO A 94 -29.62 5.86 52.49
CA PRO A 94 -30.36 7.12 52.49
C PRO A 94 -30.40 7.80 53.88
N VAL A 95 -30.30 7.01 54.95
CA VAL A 95 -30.33 7.47 56.34
C VAL A 95 -29.33 6.70 57.20
N GLN A 96 -28.91 7.29 58.32
CA GLN A 96 -28.10 6.59 59.32
C GLN A 96 -28.92 5.46 59.94
N GLY A 97 -28.33 4.27 60.03
CA GLY A 97 -29.05 3.06 60.39
C GLY A 97 -28.14 1.89 60.66
N THR A 98 -28.72 0.83 61.23
CA THR A 98 -28.06 -0.47 61.39
C THR A 98 -28.53 -1.41 60.29
N LEU A 99 -27.62 -2.15 59.66
CA LEU A 99 -27.96 -3.19 58.69
C LEU A 99 -28.63 -4.37 59.40
N ARG A 100 -29.83 -4.76 58.97
CA ARG A 100 -30.57 -5.90 59.55
C ARG A 100 -30.48 -7.19 58.74
N GLY A 101 -29.88 -7.15 57.55
CA GLY A 101 -29.65 -8.33 56.71
C GLY A 101 -29.86 -8.02 55.25
N GLY A 102 -29.46 -8.95 54.38
CA GLY A 102 -29.48 -8.81 52.93
C GLY A 102 -29.19 -10.12 52.24
N ALA A 103 -29.17 -10.12 50.90
CA ALA A 103 -28.98 -11.32 50.07
C ALA A 103 -27.56 -11.95 50.15
N GLY A 104 -26.72 -11.53 51.11
CA GLY A 104 -25.36 -12.07 51.27
C GLY A 104 -24.50 -11.90 50.02
N ILE A 105 -24.63 -10.75 49.35
CA ILE A 105 -23.96 -10.50 48.08
C ILE A 105 -22.45 -10.38 48.25
N THR A 106 -21.72 -11.04 47.35
CA THR A 106 -20.25 -10.99 47.28
C THR A 106 -19.83 -10.18 46.04
N ALA A 107 -18.67 -9.53 46.10
CA ALA A 107 -18.10 -8.84 44.95
C ALA A 107 -17.97 -9.78 43.74
N GLY A 108 -18.36 -9.30 42.56
CA GLY A 108 -18.39 -10.10 41.32
C GLY A 108 -19.69 -10.89 41.09
N GLN A 109 -20.59 -10.94 42.07
CA GLN A 109 -21.90 -11.57 41.88
C GLN A 109 -22.80 -10.72 40.97
N ARG A 110 -23.49 -11.37 40.03
CA ARG A 110 -24.49 -10.70 39.17
C ARG A 110 -25.73 -10.36 39.99
N VAL A 111 -26.15 -9.10 39.93
CA VAL A 111 -27.38 -8.59 40.55
C VAL A 111 -28.40 -8.18 39.48
N ARG A 112 -29.68 -8.23 39.81
CA ARG A 112 -30.77 -7.79 38.92
C ARG A 112 -31.42 -6.51 39.44
N GLU A 113 -32.06 -5.77 38.55
CA GLU A 113 -32.93 -4.68 38.95
C GLU A 113 -34.03 -5.20 39.91
N GLY A 114 -34.31 -4.44 40.96
CA GLY A 114 -35.28 -4.81 42.00
C GLY A 114 -34.79 -5.88 42.99
N GLN A 115 -33.56 -6.39 42.86
CA GLN A 115 -33.00 -7.32 43.85
C GLN A 115 -32.66 -6.60 45.16
N THR A 116 -33.22 -7.07 46.27
CA THR A 116 -32.90 -6.55 47.60
C THR A 116 -31.45 -6.87 47.97
N LEU A 117 -30.61 -5.83 48.06
CA LEU A 117 -29.22 -5.96 48.47
C LEU A 117 -29.12 -6.07 50.00
N TYR A 118 -29.62 -5.06 50.70
CA TYR A 118 -29.63 -4.96 52.17
C TYR A 118 -30.87 -4.23 52.67
N SER A 119 -31.28 -4.53 53.91
CA SER A 119 -32.31 -3.83 54.66
C SER A 119 -31.69 -3.02 55.80
N LEU A 120 -32.11 -1.76 55.91
CA LEU A 120 -31.64 -0.79 56.89
C LEU A 120 -32.72 -0.54 57.93
N VAL A 121 -32.34 -0.54 59.21
CA VAL A 121 -33.18 -0.01 60.29
C VAL A 121 -32.67 1.37 60.65
N PRO A 122 -33.46 2.44 60.41
CA PRO A 122 -33.07 3.80 60.73
C PRO A 122 -32.77 3.96 62.22
N LEU A 123 -31.71 4.71 62.54
CA LEU A 123 -31.48 5.17 63.90
C LEU A 123 -32.39 6.38 64.18
N PRO A 124 -32.92 6.50 65.40
CA PRO A 124 -33.70 7.67 65.77
C PRO A 124 -32.83 8.93 65.64
N PRO A 125 -33.39 10.06 65.17
CA PRO A 125 -32.63 11.30 65.08
C PRO A 125 -32.15 11.71 66.47
N SER A 126 -30.85 11.97 66.61
CA SER A 126 -30.30 12.60 67.81
C SER A 126 -30.69 14.08 67.80
N ALA A 127 -31.49 14.47 68.79
CA ALA A 127 -31.99 15.82 69.06
C ALA A 127 -33.14 16.33 68.16
N THR A 128 -34.33 16.31 68.76
CA THR A 128 -35.47 17.16 68.43
C THR A 128 -35.04 18.63 68.52
N CYS A 129 -34.86 19.31 67.39
CA CYS A 129 -35.00 20.77 67.39
C CYS A 129 -36.49 21.07 67.53
N SER A 130 -36.97 21.13 68.78
CA SER A 130 -38.33 21.54 69.09
C SER A 130 -38.47 23.03 68.79
N PRO A 131 -39.40 23.48 67.93
CA PRO A 131 -39.65 24.89 67.69
C PRO A 131 -40.42 25.48 68.88
N SER A 132 -39.75 25.64 70.02
CA SER A 132 -40.23 26.46 71.13
C SER A 132 -39.87 27.93 70.86
N THR A 133 -40.51 28.54 69.87
CA THR A 133 -40.61 30.00 69.79
C THR A 133 -42.07 30.39 69.97
N ARG A 134 -42.45 30.52 71.24
CA ARG A 134 -43.70 31.16 71.65
C ARG A 134 -43.58 32.65 71.30
N ALA A 135 -44.13 33.03 70.16
CA ALA A 135 -44.41 34.43 69.87
C ALA A 135 -45.42 34.94 70.92
N ARG A 136 -44.93 35.69 71.92
CA ARG A 136 -45.79 36.51 72.79
C ARG A 136 -46.32 37.68 71.96
N PRO A 137 -47.64 37.92 71.88
CA PRO A 137 -48.11 39.22 71.45
C PRO A 137 -47.75 40.24 72.53
N ARG A 138 -47.09 41.33 72.15
CA ARG A 138 -46.87 42.50 73.02
C ARG A 138 -48.18 43.30 73.10
N PRO A 139 -48.53 43.87 74.28
CA PRO A 139 -49.67 44.78 74.43
C PRO A 139 -49.45 46.10 73.71
#